data_AF-A0A7J6X7W7-F1
#
_entry.id   AF-A0A7J6X7W7-F1
#
_cell.length_a   1.000
_cell.length_b   1.000
_cell.length_c   1.000
_cell.angle_alpha   90.00
_cell.angle_beta   90.00
_cell.angle_gamma   90.00
#
_symmetry.space_group_name_H-M   'P 1'
#
loop_
_entity.id
_entity.type
_entity.pdbx_description
1 polymer ?
#
loop_
_entity_poly.entity_id
_entity_poly.type
_entity_poly.pdbx_seq_one_letter_code
_entity_poly.pdbx_strand_id
1 'polypeptide(L)'
;MTVYKWPRSTIKEIEQYLRNFIWSGNPGIRKATKVAWHKMCAPIQEGGVGIRYLKDINLSMLMQMAWELKLDDTDWGHFMRGKYLKSIVSGQKTRPRRCGVE
;
A
#
# COMPACT_ATOMS: atom_id res chain seq x y z
N MET A 1 9.00 6.81 -8.56
CA MET A 1 7.90 6.96 -7.57
C MET A 1 8.30 6.22 -6.30
N THR A 2 8.36 6.89 -5.14
CA THR A 2 8.68 6.24 -3.86
C THR A 2 7.41 5.65 -3.25
N VAL A 3 7.28 4.32 -3.26
CA VAL A 3 6.13 3.61 -2.68
C VAL A 3 6.56 2.97 -1.36
N TYR A 4 5.81 3.22 -0.29
CA TYR A 4 6.06 2.68 1.04
C TYR A 4 4.79 2.05 1.61
N LYS A 5 4.94 1.12 2.55
CA LYS A 5 3.80 0.48 3.20
C LYS A 5 3.08 1.47 4.12
N TRP A 6 1.86 1.85 3.75
CA TRP A 6 1.07 2.78 4.55
C TRP A 6 0.56 2.14 5.86
N PRO A 7 0.55 2.89 6.98
CA PRO A 7 -0.13 2.49 8.20
C PRO A 7 -1.62 2.20 7.96
N ARG A 8 -2.19 1.24 8.69
CA ARG A 8 -3.62 0.92 8.56
C ARG A 8 -4.53 2.06 9.01
N SER A 9 -4.08 2.91 9.93
CA SER A 9 -4.82 4.08 10.40
C SER A 9 -5.01 5.10 9.29
N THR A 10 -3.93 5.47 8.60
CA THR A 10 -3.97 6.46 7.52
C THR A 10 -4.83 5.98 6.35
N ILE A 11 -4.74 4.69 5.98
CA ILE A 11 -5.61 4.08 4.97
C ILE A 11 -7.09 4.27 5.36
N LYS A 12 -7.45 3.97 6.62
CA LYS A 12 -8.82 4.11 7.11
C LYS A 12 -9.31 5.56 7.12
N GLU A 13 -8.45 6.50 7.50
CA GLU A 13 -8.78 7.93 7.48
C GLU A 13 -9.08 8.40 6.06
N ILE A 14 -8.24 8.04 5.09
CA ILE A 14 -8.46 8.38 3.68
C ILE A 14 -9.74 7.73 3.16
N GLU A 15 -9.98 6.45 3.45
CA GLU A 15 -11.23 5.77 3.08
C GLU A 15 -12.45 6.44 3.71
N GLN A 16 -12.33 6.98 4.92
CA GLN A 16 -13.39 7.74 5.57
C GLN A 16 -13.63 9.08 4.86
N TYR A 17 -12.58 9.80 4.45
CA TYR A 17 -12.72 11.02 3.66
C TYR A 17 -13.38 10.75 2.30
N LEU A 18 -12.97 9.69 1.61
CA LEU A 18 -13.57 9.28 0.33
C LEU A 18 -15.06 8.94 0.51
N ARG A 19 -15.40 8.22 1.58
CA ARG A 19 -16.79 7.92 1.91
C ARG A 19 -17.57 9.20 2.21
N ASN A 20 -17.04 10.10 3.02
CA ASN A 20 -17.69 11.37 3.32
C ASN A 20 -17.89 12.22 2.05
N PHE A 21 -16.91 12.23 1.14
CA PHE A 21 -17.00 12.92 -0.13
C PHE A 21 -18.16 12.38 -0.99
N ILE A 22 -18.24 11.06 -1.17
CA ILE A 22 -19.29 10.41 -1.99
C ILE A 22 -20.69 10.70 -1.45
N TRP A 23 -20.87 10.70 -0.12
CA TRP A 23 -22.22 10.75 0.49
C TRP A 23 -22.62 12.12 1.05
N SER A 24 -21.66 13.00 1.33
CA SER A 24 -21.92 14.31 1.93
C SER A 24 -21.46 15.48 1.06
N GLY A 25 -20.68 15.24 -0.01
CA GLY A 25 -20.05 16.29 -0.83
C GLY A 25 -18.99 17.13 -0.09
N ASN A 26 -18.88 16.99 1.24
CA ASN A 26 -17.89 17.64 2.08
C ASN A 26 -17.13 16.58 2.91
N PRO A 27 -15.80 16.47 2.75
CA PRO A 27 -15.00 15.44 3.42
C PRO A 27 -14.94 15.60 4.94
N GLY A 28 -15.14 16.82 5.47
CA GLY A 28 -15.09 17.10 6.90
C GLY A 28 -16.37 16.75 7.67
N ILE A 29 -17.49 16.54 6.97
CA ILE A 29 -18.79 16.27 7.60
C ILE A 29 -19.04 14.77 7.59
N ARG A 30 -19.09 14.17 8.79
CA ARG A 30 -19.37 12.75 8.96
C ARG A 30 -20.88 12.52 8.92
N LYS A 31 -21.41 12.06 7.78
CA LYS A 31 -22.81 11.60 7.65
C LYS A 31 -22.90 10.08 7.69
N ALA A 32 -23.99 9.57 8.27
CA ALA A 32 -24.28 8.14 8.29
C ALA A 32 -24.41 7.62 6.85
N THR A 33 -23.55 6.67 6.49
CA THR A 33 -23.53 6.07 5.16
C THR A 33 -24.55 4.93 5.10
N LYS A 34 -25.46 4.96 4.11
CA LYS A 34 -26.47 3.90 3.94
C LYS A 34 -25.91 2.61 3.33
N VAL A 35 -24.76 2.69 2.66
CA VAL A 35 -24.14 1.57 1.95
C VAL A 35 -22.80 1.21 2.59
N ALA A 36 -22.59 -0.07 2.85
CA ALA A 36 -21.33 -0.57 3.38
C ALA A 36 -20.21 -0.41 2.34
N TRP A 37 -19.02 0.01 2.79
CA TRP A 37 -17.89 0.31 1.91
C TRP A 37 -17.44 -0.86 1.04
N HIS A 38 -17.53 -2.09 1.55
CA HIS A 38 -17.21 -3.29 0.77
C HIS A 38 -18.11 -3.45 -0.46
N LYS A 39 -19.38 -3.00 -0.40
CA LYS A 39 -20.27 -3.04 -1.56
C LYS A 39 -19.90 -1.99 -2.60
N MET A 40 -19.38 -0.84 -2.19
CA MET A 40 -18.87 0.15 -3.15
C MET A 40 -17.60 -0.33 -3.84
N CYS A 41 -16.75 -1.08 -3.12
CA CYS A 41 -15.52 -1.64 -3.68
C CYS A 41 -15.72 -2.90 -4.53
N ALA A 42 -16.95 -3.42 -4.59
CA ALA A 42 -17.26 -4.55 -5.46
C ALA A 42 -17.10 -4.16 -6.95
N PRO A 43 -16.79 -5.13 -7.83
CA PRO A 43 -16.78 -4.93 -9.27
C PRO A 43 -18.11 -4.35 -9.78
N ILE A 44 -18.06 -3.62 -10.89
CA ILE A 44 -19.26 -3.05 -11.53
C ILE A 44 -20.24 -4.15 -11.94
N GLN A 45 -19.73 -5.33 -12.32
CA GLN A 45 -20.57 -6.49 -12.66
C GLN A 45 -21.41 -7.00 -11.48
N GLU A 46 -20.95 -6.77 -10.25
CA GLU A 46 -21.65 -7.16 -9.01
C GLU A 46 -22.51 -6.02 -8.45
N GLY A 47 -22.70 -4.93 -9.21
CA GLY A 47 -23.46 -3.75 -8.78
C GLY A 47 -22.69 -2.81 -7.85
N GLY A 48 -21.37 -2.96 -7.76
CA GLY A 48 -20.49 -2.02 -7.07
C GLY A 48 -20.09 -0.82 -7.92
N VAL A 49 -19.39 0.14 -7.31
CA VAL A 49 -18.89 1.35 -8.00
C VAL A 49 -17.55 1.06 -8.71
N GLY A 50 -16.90 -0.07 -8.41
CA GLY A 50 -15.60 -0.42 -8.98
C GLY A 50 -14.41 0.29 -8.33
N ILE A 51 -14.60 0.94 -7.18
CA ILE A 51 -13.52 1.60 -6.44
C ILE A 51 -12.63 0.53 -5.79
N ARG A 52 -11.34 0.50 -6.10
CA ARG A 52 -10.41 -0.44 -5.45
C ARG A 52 -10.13 -0.04 -4.00
N TYR A 53 -9.94 -1.02 -3.13
CA TYR A 53 -9.45 -0.78 -1.77
C TYR A 53 -8.05 -0.16 -1.79
N LEU A 54 -7.84 0.90 -1.01
CA LEU A 54 -6.52 1.56 -0.93
C LEU A 54 -5.42 0.62 -0.46
N LYS A 55 -5.77 -0.31 0.43
CA LYS A 55 -4.86 -1.36 0.88
C LYS A 55 -4.33 -2.20 -0.29
N ASP A 56 -5.20 -2.55 -1.23
CA ASP A 56 -4.85 -3.42 -2.36
C ASP A 56 -4.04 -2.65 -3.41
N ILE A 57 -4.39 -1.37 -3.64
CA ILE A 57 -3.59 -0.47 -4.48
C ILE A 57 -2.18 -0.31 -3.90
N ASN A 58 -2.05 -0.07 -2.60
CA ASN A 58 -0.74 0.07 -1.98
C ASN A 58 0.07 -1.25 -2.05
N LEU A 59 -0.60 -2.39 -1.90
CA LEU A 59 0.05 -3.69 -2.03
C LEU A 59 0.53 -3.95 -3.47
N SER A 60 -0.28 -3.63 -4.48
CA SER A 60 0.11 -3.81 -5.88
C SER A 60 1.27 -2.89 -6.27
N MET A 61 1.27 -1.64 -5.79
CA MET A 61 2.39 -0.71 -6.00
C MET A 61 3.68 -1.21 -5.33
N LEU A 62 3.59 -1.78 -4.12
CA LEU A 62 4.76 -2.39 -3.46
C LEU A 62 5.27 -3.60 -4.24
N MET A 63 4.38 -4.41 -4.80
CA MET A 63 4.76 -5.55 -5.63
C MET A 63 5.42 -5.10 -6.93
N GLN A 64 4.90 -4.05 -7.57
CA GLN A 64 5.53 -3.44 -8.75
C GLN A 64 6.93 -2.92 -8.42
N MET A 65 7.10 -2.20 -7.32
CA MET A 65 8.41 -1.72 -6.88
C MET A 65 9.38 -2.88 -6.59
N ALA A 66 8.90 -3.97 -5.97
CA ALA A 66 9.71 -5.15 -5.73
C ALA A 66 10.12 -5.86 -7.03
N TRP A 67 9.24 -5.84 -8.04
CA TRP A 67 9.52 -6.38 -9.36
C TRP A 67 10.58 -5.56 -10.10
N GLU A 68 10.45 -4.23 -10.10
CA GLU A 68 11.44 -3.32 -10.66
C GLU A 68 12.81 -3.50 -9.97
N LEU A 69 12.82 -3.59 -8.64
CA LEU A 69 14.05 -3.86 -7.87
C LEU A 69 14.67 -5.23 -8.19
N LYS A 70 13.87 -6.21 -8.63
CA LYS A 70 14.39 -7.51 -9.05
C LYS A 70 15.09 -7.45 -10.41
N LEU A 71 14.59 -6.59 -11.31
CA LEU A 71 15.10 -6.43 -12.68
C LEU A 71 16.28 -5.44 -12.77
N ASP A 72 16.42 -4.55 -11.79
CA ASP A 72 17.43 -3.48 -11.80
C ASP A 72 18.87 -4.00 -11.65
N ASP A 73 19.69 -3.97 -12.70
CA ASP A 73 21.07 -4.51 -12.67
C ASP A 73 22.13 -3.48 -12.19
N THR A 74 21.71 -2.38 -11.58
CA THR A 74 22.64 -1.40 -11.00
C THR A 74 23.26 -1.90 -9.69
N ASP A 75 24.44 -1.38 -9.34
CA ASP A 75 25.09 -1.65 -8.03
C ASP A 75 24.16 -1.37 -6.84
N TRP A 76 23.33 -0.32 -6.98
CA TRP A 76 22.33 0.02 -5.98
C TRP A 76 21.20 -1.03 -5.91
N GLY A 77 20.73 -1.53 -7.06
CA GLY A 77 19.82 -2.67 -7.15
C GLY A 77 20.37 -3.92 -6.46
N HIS A 78 21.64 -4.26 -6.67
CA HIS A 78 22.31 -5.39 -5.99
C HIS A 78 22.38 -5.20 -4.48
N PHE A 79 22.76 -4.01 -4.01
CA PHE A 79 22.77 -3.67 -2.59
C PHE A 79 21.38 -3.80 -1.96
N MET A 80 20.37 -3.22 -2.60
CA MET A 80 18.99 -3.22 -2.12
C MET A 80 18.39 -4.64 -2.10
N ARG A 81 18.67 -5.47 -3.12
CA ARG A 81 18.32 -6.91 -3.12
C ARG A 81 18.96 -7.67 -1.96
N GLY A 82 20.25 -7.44 -1.73
CA GLY A 82 21.00 -8.08 -0.64
C GLY A 82 20.43 -7.74 0.73
N LYS A 83 20.03 -6.48 0.93
CA LYS A 83 19.52 -5.98 2.21
C LYS A 83 18.05 -6.34 2.47
N TYR A 84 17.18 -6.19 1.47
CA TYR A 84 15.73 -6.26 1.68
C TYR A 84 15.10 -7.54 1.13
N LEU A 85 15.46 -8.02 -0.07
CA LEU A 85 14.84 -9.22 -0.66
C LEU A 85 15.28 -10.53 0.02
N LYS A 86 16.54 -10.64 0.45
CA LYS A 86 17.02 -11.83 1.19
C LYS A 86 16.28 -12.02 2.52
N SER A 87 15.86 -10.93 3.18
CA SER A 87 15.09 -10.99 4.44
C SER A 87 13.67 -11.55 4.27
N ILE A 88 13.05 -11.35 3.10
CA ILE A 88 11.68 -11.79 2.81
C ILE A 88 11.59 -13.31 2.65
N VAL A 89 12.59 -13.94 2.04
CA VAL A 89 12.66 -15.39 1.83
C VAL A 89 13.13 -16.14 3.08
N SER A 90 13.96 -15.51 3.92
CA SER A 90 14.58 -16.18 5.08
C SER A 90 13.80 -16.03 6.39
N GLY A 91 12.75 -15.20 6.45
CA GLY A 91 11.98 -14.98 7.69
C GLY A 91 12.79 -14.39 8.85
N GLN A 92 14.07 -14.05 8.64
CA GLN A 92 14.96 -13.53 9.66
C GLN A 92 14.97 -12.00 9.61
N LYS A 93 14.64 -11.38 10.75
CA LYS A 93 14.93 -9.96 11.02
C LYS A 93 16.46 -9.77 11.03
N THR A 94 17.07 -9.52 9.88
CA THR A 94 18.47 -9.13 9.86
C THR A 94 18.59 -7.70 10.36
N ARG A 95 19.05 -7.54 11.61
CA ARG A 95 19.60 -6.26 12.08
C ARG A 95 20.69 -5.84 11.09
N PRO A 96 20.75 -4.56 10.66
CA PRO A 96 21.84 -4.11 9.80
C PRO A 96 23.16 -4.41 10.52
N ARG A 97 24.06 -5.15 9.86
CA ARG A 97 25.44 -5.26 10.34
C ARG A 97 25.98 -3.84 10.38
N ARG A 98 26.29 -3.39 11.59
CA ARG A 98 27.02 -2.15 11.84
C ARG A 98 28.37 -2.36 11.16
N CYS A 99 28.60 -1.73 10.00
CA CYS A 99 29.95 -1.66 9.46
C CYS A 99 30.80 -0.95 10.52
N GLY A 100 31.76 -1.67 11.09
CA GLY A 100 32.79 -1.06 11.92
C GLY A 100 33.54 -0.06 11.05
N VAL A 101 33.58 1.18 11.52
CA VAL A 101 34.56 2.16 11.07
C VAL A 101 35.82 1.79 11.84
N GLU A 102 36.79 1.19 11.15
CA GLU A 102 38.21 1.34 11.50
C GLU A 102 38.74 2.54 10.72
#